data_AF-A0A1X2GAG8-F1
#
_entry.id   AF-A0A1X2GAG8-F1
#
_cell.length_a   1.000
_cell.length_b   1.000
_cell.length_c   1.000
_cell.angle_alpha   90.00
_cell.angle_beta   90.00
_cell.angle_gamma   90.00
#
_symmetry.space_group_name_H-M   'P 1'
#
loop_
_entity.id
_entity.type
_entity.pdbx_description
1 polymer ?
#
loop_
_entity_poly.entity_id
_entity_poly.type
_entity_poly.pdbx_seq_one_letter_code
_entity_poly.pdbx_strand_id
1 'polypeptide(L)'
;MTSGSERRTASIDEDSLVIIHKAMQSFLINKHTSLEEYKLLKIMEGLLDAMQTYSSNDSEASVTRRFATILDFLLRSTKVRVREGEISSNATQQMRQYNAIVFGESSKVQCGRKIDILLACDSNSAKPLELSSIEIKKPGAHRGEVEQQQNKNL
;
A
#
# COMPACT_ATOMS: atom_id res chain seq x y z
N MET A 1 25.99 25.82 18.81
CA MET A 1 25.18 24.98 19.71
C MET A 1 23.77 24.89 19.14
N THR A 2 23.52 23.86 18.34
CA THR A 2 22.16 23.38 18.03
C THR A 2 22.33 21.89 17.81
N SER A 3 21.89 21.13 18.81
CA SER A 3 21.90 19.67 18.85
C SER A 3 21.12 19.13 17.65
N GLY A 4 21.82 18.53 16.70
CA GLY A 4 21.23 17.68 15.68
C GLY A 4 20.61 16.48 16.38
N SER A 5 19.28 16.50 16.51
CA SER A 5 18.50 15.33 16.90
C SER A 5 18.66 14.30 15.80
N GLU A 6 19.60 13.37 16.00
CA GLU A 6 19.63 12.09 15.31
C GLU A 6 18.25 11.46 15.54
N ARG A 7 17.43 11.43 14.49
CA ARG A 7 16.25 10.56 14.47
C ARG A 7 16.78 9.14 14.58
N ARG A 8 16.72 8.58 15.79
CA ARG A 8 16.79 7.15 16.02
C ARG A 8 15.85 6.49 15.01
N THR A 9 16.39 5.85 13.99
CA THR A 9 15.69 4.81 13.25
C THR A 9 15.29 3.81 14.32
N ALA A 10 14.00 3.75 14.63
CA ALA A 10 13.48 2.85 15.64
C ALA A 10 13.88 1.44 15.21
N SER A 11 14.88 0.88 15.89
CA SER A 11 15.09 -0.56 15.95
C SER A 11 13.78 -1.12 16.44
N ILE A 12 12.96 -1.66 15.54
CA ILE A 12 11.85 -2.50 15.95
C ILE A 12 12.50 -3.65 16.69
N ASP A 13 12.27 -3.63 17.99
CA ASP A 13 12.93 -4.46 19.00
C ASP A 13 12.90 -5.91 18.53
N GLU A 14 14.06 -6.58 18.43
CA GLU A 14 14.13 -8.02 18.16
C GLU A 14 13.21 -8.80 19.13
N ASP A 15 13.03 -8.25 20.34
CA ASP A 15 12.09 -8.66 21.36
C ASP A 15 10.64 -8.79 20.85
N SER A 16 10.19 -7.92 19.95
CA SER A 16 8.84 -7.95 19.38
C SER A 16 8.61 -9.19 18.51
N LEU A 17 9.60 -9.56 17.68
CA LEU A 17 9.53 -10.77 16.86
C LEU A 17 9.57 -12.03 17.73
N VAL A 18 10.42 -12.04 18.76
CA VAL A 18 10.51 -13.14 19.73
C VAL A 18 9.17 -13.35 20.44
N ILE A 19 8.51 -12.27 20.87
CA ILE A 19 7.18 -12.33 21.50
C ILE A 19 6.15 -12.94 20.54
N ILE A 20 6.12 -12.49 19.28
CA ILE A 20 5.17 -12.99 18.28
C ILE A 20 5.41 -14.48 18.00
N HIS A 21 6.66 -14.90 17.79
CA HIS A 21 7.00 -16.30 17.56
C HIS A 21 6.61 -17.19 18.73
N LYS A 22 6.87 -16.74 19.96
CA LYS A 22 6.46 -17.46 21.18
C LYS A 22 4.95 -17.58 21.28
N ALA A 23 4.20 -16.52 20.98
CA ALA A 23 2.75 -16.56 20.95
C ALA A 23 2.23 -17.55 19.89
N MET A 24 2.80 -17.52 18.69
CA MET A 24 2.44 -18.40 17.58
C MET A 24 2.71 -19.89 17.86
N GLN A 25 3.75 -20.24 18.62
CA GLN A 25 4.06 -21.63 18.95
C GLN A 25 2.87 -22.35 19.61
N SER A 26 2.14 -21.67 20.50
CA SER A 26 0.97 -22.26 21.17
C SER A 26 -0.13 -22.65 20.18
N PHE A 27 -0.35 -21.86 19.13
CA PHE A 27 -1.31 -22.17 18.07
C PHE A 27 -0.82 -23.31 17.17
N LEU A 28 0.49 -23.36 16.87
CA LEU A 28 1.09 -24.40 16.05
C LEU A 28 1.01 -25.78 16.71
N ILE A 29 1.35 -25.86 18.00
CA ILE A 29 1.28 -27.11 18.79
C ILE A 29 -0.16 -27.65 18.81
N ASN A 30 -1.13 -26.77 18.97
CA ASN A 30 -2.55 -27.12 19.02
C ASN A 30 -3.21 -27.24 17.62
N LYS A 31 -2.46 -27.05 16.53
CA LYS A 31 -2.97 -27.05 15.14
C LYS A 31 -4.10 -26.03 14.89
N HIS A 32 -4.07 -24.91 15.60
CA HIS A 32 -5.05 -23.83 15.54
C HIS A 32 -4.67 -22.72 14.55
N THR A 33 -4.11 -23.07 13.40
CA THR A 33 -3.62 -22.08 12.41
C THR A 33 -4.74 -21.37 11.64
N SER A 34 -5.97 -21.85 11.75
CA SER A 34 -7.15 -21.22 11.13
C SER A 34 -7.79 -20.13 12.00
N LEU A 35 -7.40 -20.03 13.29
CA LEU A 35 -7.94 -19.02 14.21
C LEU A 35 -7.50 -17.61 13.81
N GLU A 36 -8.37 -16.64 14.03
CA GLU A 36 -8.15 -15.24 13.66
C GLU A 36 -6.95 -14.64 14.41
N GLU A 37 -6.74 -15.03 15.66
CA GLU A 37 -5.61 -14.61 16.48
C GLU A 37 -4.27 -15.05 15.86
N TYR A 38 -4.21 -16.28 15.33
CA TYR A 38 -3.01 -16.77 14.64
C TYR A 38 -2.76 -15.99 13.35
N LYS A 39 -3.81 -15.72 12.57
CA LYS A 39 -3.71 -14.90 11.35
C LYS A 39 -3.22 -13.49 11.67
N LEU A 40 -3.71 -12.89 12.75
CA LEU A 40 -3.28 -11.57 13.20
C LEU A 40 -1.80 -11.56 13.60
N LEU A 41 -1.32 -12.58 14.34
CA LEU A 41 0.10 -12.71 14.68
C LEU A 41 0.98 -12.84 13.42
N LYS A 42 0.55 -13.63 12.44
CA LYS A 42 1.22 -13.73 11.14
C LYS A 42 1.28 -12.41 10.39
N ILE A 43 0.22 -11.60 10.49
CA ILE A 43 0.16 -10.25 9.93
C ILE A 43 1.18 -9.34 10.61
N MET A 44 1.23 -9.37 11.95
CA MET A 44 2.17 -8.55 12.71
C MET A 44 3.62 -8.92 12.42
N GLU A 45 3.94 -10.21 12.32
CA GLU A 45 5.27 -10.69 11.90
C GLU A 45 5.68 -10.08 10.55
N GLY A 46 4.81 -10.18 9.53
CA GLY A 46 5.10 -9.63 8.20
C GLY A 46 5.24 -8.10 8.18
N LEU A 47 4.48 -7.40 9.04
CA LEU A 47 4.61 -5.94 9.20
C LEU A 47 5.96 -5.56 9.79
N LEU A 48 6.39 -6.23 10.86
CA LEU A 48 7.65 -5.91 11.53
C LEU A 48 8.85 -6.21 10.61
N ASP A 49 8.85 -7.35 9.92
CA ASP A 49 9.88 -7.71 8.95
C ASP A 49 9.99 -6.66 7.82
N ALA A 50 8.84 -6.22 7.29
CA ALA A 50 8.81 -5.18 6.28
C ALA A 50 9.26 -3.80 6.81
N MET A 51 9.01 -3.48 8.07
CA MET A 51 9.47 -2.22 8.66
C MET A 51 10.97 -2.24 8.99
N GLN A 52 11.54 -3.39 9.39
CA GLN A 52 12.97 -3.54 9.68
C GLN A 52 13.85 -3.37 8.44
N THR A 53 13.33 -3.70 7.25
CA THR A 53 14.07 -3.57 5.99
C THR A 53 14.03 -2.15 5.39
N TYR A 54 13.44 -1.18 6.08
CA TYR A 54 13.34 0.20 5.60
C TYR A 54 14.65 0.96 5.68
N SER A 55 15.04 1.54 4.54
CA SER A 55 16.21 2.40 4.42
C SER A 55 15.79 3.79 3.96
N SER A 56 16.45 4.83 4.49
CA SER A 56 16.29 6.21 4.00
C SER A 56 16.73 6.39 2.54
N ASN A 57 17.50 5.45 2.01
CA ASN A 57 17.98 5.45 0.63
C ASN A 57 17.08 4.63 -0.30
N ASP A 58 15.95 4.11 0.20
CA ASP A 58 15.01 3.36 -0.62
C ASP A 58 14.38 4.28 -1.68
N SER A 59 14.29 3.77 -2.91
CA SER A 59 13.57 4.43 -4.00
C SER A 59 12.06 4.37 -3.76
N GLU A 60 11.29 5.27 -4.38
CA GLU A 60 9.82 5.23 -4.35
C GLU A 60 9.26 3.87 -4.81
N ALA A 61 9.86 3.27 -5.84
CA ALA A 61 9.49 1.95 -6.33
C ALA A 61 9.76 0.84 -5.29
N SER A 62 10.89 0.92 -4.58
CA SER A 62 11.24 -0.03 -3.52
C SER A 62 10.24 0.05 -2.36
N VAL A 63 9.91 1.27 -1.91
CA VAL A 63 8.92 1.49 -0.85
C VAL A 63 7.53 1.02 -1.31
N THR A 64 7.15 1.31 -2.55
CA THR A 64 5.87 0.91 -3.15
C THR A 64 5.70 -0.60 -3.16
N ARG A 65 6.68 -1.33 -3.71
CA ARG A 65 6.64 -2.80 -3.75
C ARG A 65 6.58 -3.41 -2.35
N ARG A 66 7.30 -2.83 -1.39
CA ARG A 66 7.27 -3.31 0.00
C ARG A 66 5.89 -3.11 0.63
N PHE A 67 5.30 -1.93 0.45
CA PHE A 67 3.96 -1.64 0.97
C PHE A 67 2.88 -2.51 0.32
N ALA A 68 2.98 -2.74 -0.99
CA ALA A 68 2.08 -3.63 -1.70
C ALA A 68 2.19 -5.08 -1.20
N THR A 69 3.41 -5.58 -0.93
CA THR A 69 3.64 -6.91 -0.32
C THR A 69 2.96 -7.05 1.03
N ILE A 70 3.03 -6.01 1.88
CA ILE A 70 2.33 -5.97 3.18
C ILE A 70 0.80 -6.09 2.95
N LEU A 71 0.25 -5.26 2.05
CA LEU A 71 -1.18 -5.25 1.77
C LEU A 71 -1.66 -6.58 1.20
N ASP A 72 -0.88 -7.20 0.31
CA ASP A 72 -1.19 -8.51 -0.26
C ASP A 72 -1.24 -9.58 0.82
N PHE A 73 -0.34 -9.49 1.81
CA PHE A 73 -0.36 -10.39 2.95
C PHE A 73 -1.61 -10.20 3.81
N LEU A 74 -1.92 -8.94 4.17
CA LEU A 74 -3.09 -8.56 4.97
C LEU A 74 -4.41 -8.99 4.32
N LEU A 75 -4.50 -8.85 3.00
CA LEU A 75 -5.74 -9.00 2.23
C LEU A 75 -5.88 -10.37 1.58
N ARG A 76 -4.90 -11.27 1.72
CA ARG A 76 -4.85 -12.59 1.06
C ARG A 76 -6.12 -13.42 1.22
N SER A 77 -6.74 -13.35 2.40
CA SER A 77 -7.95 -14.12 2.71
C SER A 77 -9.25 -13.40 2.36
N THR A 78 -9.17 -12.25 1.70
CA THR A 78 -10.31 -11.42 1.32
C THR A 78 -10.54 -11.45 -0.19
N LYS A 79 -11.61 -10.80 -0.67
CA LYS A 79 -11.84 -10.54 -2.10
C LYS A 79 -11.12 -9.29 -2.62
N VAL A 80 -10.41 -8.58 -1.73
CA VAL A 80 -9.63 -7.40 -2.09
C VAL A 80 -8.30 -7.87 -2.69
N ARG A 81 -7.88 -7.19 -3.76
CA ARG A 81 -6.64 -7.42 -4.48
C ARG A 81 -5.85 -6.14 -4.50
N VAL A 82 -4.55 -6.26 -4.29
CA VAL A 82 -3.59 -5.19 -4.53
C VAL A 82 -3.21 -5.24 -6.00
N ARG A 83 -3.25 -4.10 -6.68
CA ARG A 83 -2.80 -3.99 -8.06
C ARG A 83 -1.72 -2.93 -8.17
N GLU A 84 -0.56 -3.29 -8.72
CA GLU A 84 0.62 -2.43 -8.91
C GLU A 84 0.82 -2.09 -10.40
N GLY A 85 1.52 -0.99 -10.68
CA GLY A 85 2.15 -0.76 -11.99
C GLY A 85 1.43 0.26 -12.89
N GLU A 86 1.43 1.53 -12.49
CA GLU A 86 0.87 2.65 -13.27
C GLU A 86 -0.57 2.39 -13.74
N ILE A 87 -1.38 1.80 -12.86
CA ILE A 87 -2.75 1.44 -13.20
C ILE A 87 -3.58 2.70 -13.29
N SER A 88 -4.33 2.82 -14.38
CA SER A 88 -5.27 3.92 -14.56
C SER A 88 -6.57 3.66 -13.81
N SER A 89 -6.96 4.53 -12.87
CA SER A 89 -8.28 4.44 -12.25
C SER A 89 -9.39 4.65 -13.28
N ASN A 90 -10.38 3.75 -13.25
CA ASN A 90 -11.57 3.78 -14.07
C ASN A 90 -12.39 5.05 -13.85
N ALA A 91 -12.47 5.56 -12.61
CA ALA A 91 -13.15 6.82 -12.31
C ALA A 91 -12.50 7.99 -13.07
N THR A 92 -11.17 8.05 -13.06
CA THR A 92 -10.42 9.10 -13.77
C THR A 92 -10.53 8.97 -15.29
N GLN A 93 -10.58 7.74 -15.82
CA GLN A 93 -10.81 7.49 -17.23
C GLN A 93 -12.20 7.96 -17.66
N GLN A 94 -13.24 7.67 -16.88
CA GLN A 94 -14.62 8.09 -17.16
C GLN A 94 -14.78 9.61 -17.12
N MET A 95 -14.21 10.27 -16.10
CA MET A 95 -14.24 11.74 -16.00
C MET A 95 -13.59 12.40 -17.22
N ARG A 96 -12.44 11.88 -17.68
CA ARG A 96 -11.79 12.39 -18.90
C ARG A 96 -12.63 12.16 -20.15
N GLN A 97 -13.25 10.99 -20.29
CA GLN A 97 -14.16 10.73 -21.40
C GLN A 97 -15.34 11.71 -21.41
N TYR A 98 -15.93 11.97 -20.24
CA TYR A 98 -16.99 12.96 -20.10
C TYR A 98 -16.51 14.36 -20.49
N ASN A 99 -15.37 14.81 -19.96
CA ASN A 99 -14.81 16.12 -20.30
C ASN A 99 -14.49 16.24 -21.80
N ALA A 100 -13.97 15.19 -22.43
CA ALA A 100 -13.71 15.18 -23.86
C ALA A 100 -15.00 15.30 -24.69
N ILE A 101 -16.09 14.65 -24.25
CA ILE A 101 -17.41 14.78 -24.88
C ILE A 101 -17.97 16.19 -24.73
N VAL A 102 -17.87 16.79 -23.54
CA VAL A 102 -18.46 18.11 -23.23
C VAL A 102 -17.67 19.26 -23.85
N PHE A 103 -16.33 19.20 -23.80
CA PHE A 103 -15.45 20.31 -24.18
C PHE A 103 -14.69 20.09 -25.49
N GLY A 104 -14.83 18.92 -26.13
CA GLY A 104 -14.32 18.66 -27.49
C GLY A 104 -12.81 18.45 -27.58
N GLU A 105 -12.24 17.49 -26.84
CA GLU A 105 -10.83 17.10 -26.98
C GLU A 105 -10.61 15.97 -28.01
N SER A 106 -9.53 16.07 -28.79
CA SER A 106 -9.23 15.21 -29.95
C SER A 106 -8.29 14.02 -29.69
N SER A 107 -7.80 13.83 -28.47
CA SER A 107 -6.84 12.75 -28.20
C SER A 107 -7.55 11.42 -27.91
N LYS A 108 -7.42 10.45 -28.83
CA LYS A 108 -7.96 9.08 -28.69
C LYS A 108 -7.22 8.20 -27.66
N VAL A 109 -6.21 8.75 -26.98
CA VAL A 109 -5.41 7.99 -26.02
C VAL A 109 -6.16 7.97 -24.69
N GLN A 110 -6.71 6.81 -24.32
CA GLN A 110 -7.22 6.56 -22.97
C GLN A 110 -6.06 6.64 -21.96
N CYS A 111 -5.73 7.84 -21.51
CA CYS A 111 -4.76 8.08 -20.44
C CYS A 111 -5.54 8.41 -19.17
N GLY A 112 -5.68 7.43 -18.27
CA GLY A 112 -6.17 7.66 -16.92
C GLY A 112 -5.03 8.09 -16.00
N ARG A 113 -5.37 8.52 -14.79
CA ARG A 113 -4.35 8.82 -13.79
C ARG A 113 -3.67 7.53 -13.37
N LYS A 114 -2.35 7.46 -13.55
CA LYS A 114 -1.52 6.35 -13.09
C LYS A 114 -1.44 6.38 -11.57
N ILE A 115 -1.76 5.26 -10.95
CA ILE A 115 -1.76 5.07 -9.50
C ILE A 115 -0.68 4.03 -9.17
N ASP A 116 0.07 4.29 -8.11
CA ASP A 116 1.13 3.39 -7.65
C ASP A 116 0.54 2.05 -7.19
N ILE A 117 -0.44 2.12 -6.28
CA ILE A 117 -1.17 0.97 -5.75
C ILE A 117 -2.68 1.23 -5.79
N LEU A 118 -3.43 0.33 -6.41
CA LEU A 118 -4.89 0.34 -6.42
C LEU A 118 -5.43 -0.88 -5.66
N LEU A 119 -6.21 -0.62 -4.61
CA LEU A 119 -6.99 -1.65 -3.93
C LEU A 119 -8.33 -1.80 -4.65
N ALA A 120 -8.62 -3.01 -5.11
CA ALA A 120 -9.86 -3.29 -5.81
C ALA A 120 -10.47 -4.62 -5.35
N CYS A 121 -11.80 -4.69 -5.33
CA CYS A 121 -12.53 -5.92 -5.06
C CYS A 121 -12.97 -6.54 -6.40
N ASP A 122 -12.76 -7.84 -6.53
CA ASP A 122 -13.34 -8.58 -7.65
C ASP A 122 -14.86 -8.51 -7.57
N SER A 123 -15.49 -8.00 -8.62
CA SER A 123 -16.95 -7.84 -8.71
C SER A 123 -17.48 -8.73 -9.84
N ASN A 124 -18.77 -9.06 -9.78
CA ASN A 124 -19.45 -9.77 -10.87
C ASN A 124 -19.64 -8.90 -12.12
N SER A 125 -19.22 -7.64 -12.10
CA SER A 125 -19.30 -6.74 -13.26
C SER A 125 -18.04 -6.83 -14.13
N ALA A 126 -18.12 -6.31 -15.35
CA ALA A 126 -16.99 -6.34 -16.30
C ALA A 126 -15.74 -5.58 -15.81
N LYS A 127 -15.85 -4.77 -14.74
CA LYS A 127 -14.73 -4.04 -14.14
C LYS A 127 -14.67 -4.31 -12.64
N PRO A 128 -13.47 -4.38 -12.06
CA PRO A 128 -13.31 -4.49 -10.62
C PRO A 128 -13.83 -3.21 -9.93
N LEU A 129 -14.33 -3.36 -8.70
CA LEU A 129 -14.73 -2.23 -7.88
C LEU A 129 -13.49 -1.62 -7.23
N GLU A 130 -13.14 -0.40 -7.60
CA GLU A 130 -12.04 0.35 -7.00
C GLU A 130 -12.43 0.81 -5.60
N LEU A 131 -11.63 0.47 -4.59
CA LEU A 131 -11.90 0.80 -3.19
C LEU A 131 -11.05 1.95 -2.69
N SER A 132 -9.77 1.94 -3.04
CA SER A 132 -8.81 2.95 -2.59
C SER A 132 -7.59 3.02 -3.50
N SER A 133 -7.05 4.21 -3.67
CA SER A 133 -5.79 4.48 -4.37
C SER A 133 -4.75 4.95 -3.37
N ILE A 134 -3.57 4.35 -3.40
CA ILE A 134 -2.46 4.69 -2.54
C ILE A 134 -1.33 5.20 -3.44
N GLU A 135 -0.77 6.33 -3.05
CA GLU A 135 0.41 6.89 -3.69
C GLU A 135 1.50 7.11 -2.67
N ILE A 136 2.71 6.75 -3.07
CA ILE A 136 3.87 6.75 -2.20
C ILE A 136 4.83 7.82 -2.66
N LYS A 137 5.47 8.49 -1.71
CA LYS A 137 6.51 9.47 -1.98
C LYS A 137 7.76 9.08 -1.21
N LYS A 138 8.90 9.43 -1.81
CA LYS A 138 10.21 9.21 -1.17
C LYS A 138 10.29 9.89 0.21
N PRO A 139 11.14 9.35 1.11
CA PRO A 139 11.40 9.98 2.39
C PRO A 139 11.94 11.40 2.16
N GLY A 140 11.38 12.40 2.85
CA GLY A 140 11.82 13.79 2.73
C GLY A 140 11.28 14.55 1.51
N ALA A 141 10.26 14.02 0.81
CA ALA A 141 9.51 14.79 -0.18
C ALA A 141 9.03 16.13 0.39
N HIS A 142 9.07 17.19 -0.43
CA HIS A 142 8.70 18.51 0.03
C HIS A 142 7.20 18.56 0.33
N ARG A 143 6.79 19.30 1.37
CA ARG A 143 5.37 19.38 1.77
C ARG A 143 4.45 19.79 0.62
N GLY A 144 4.90 20.73 -0.22
CA GLY A 144 4.16 21.15 -1.41
C GLY A 144 3.97 20.04 -2.45
N GLU A 145 4.94 19.12 -2.59
CA GLU A 145 4.80 17.94 -3.48
C GLU A 145 3.74 16.99 -2.93
N VAL A 146 3.72 16.77 -1.61
CA VAL A 146 2.72 15.92 -0.93
C VAL A 146 1.33 16.54 -1.04
N GLU A 147 1.17 17.83 -0.78
CA GLU A 147 -0.10 18.55 -0.87
C GLU A 147 -0.60 18.59 -2.32
N GLN A 148 0.27 18.89 -3.29
CA GLN A 148 -0.09 18.83 -4.70
C GLN A 148 -0.56 17.41 -5.08
N GLN A 149 0.07 16.38 -4.54
CA GLN A 149 -0.32 15.00 -4.82
C GLN A 149 -1.67 14.63 -4.19
N GLN A 150 -1.91 15.05 -2.95
CA GLN A 150 -3.20 14.86 -2.27
C GLN A 150 -4.33 15.59 -2.99
N ASN A 151 -4.07 16.80 -3.47
CA ASN A 151 -5.06 17.58 -4.24
C ASN A 151 -5.37 16.95 -5.59
N LYS A 152 -4.50 16.10 -6.14
CA LYS A 152 -4.87 15.31 -7.32
C LYS A 152 -5.90 14.21 -6.97
N ASN A 153 -6.07 13.81 -5.70
CA ASN A 153 -7.01 12.76 -5.26
C ASN A 153 -8.40 13.29 -4.89
N LEU A 154 -8.60 14.61 -4.91
CA LEU A 154 -9.86 15.31 -4.65
C LEU A 154 -10.45 15.85 -5.96
#